data_AF-A0A1J5R1P3-F1
#
_entry.id   AF-A0A1J5R1P3-F1
#
_cell.length_a   1.000
_cell.length_b   1.000
_cell.length_c   1.000
_cell.angle_alpha   90.00
_cell.angle_beta   90.00
_cell.angle_gamma   90.00
#
_symmetry.space_group_name_H-M   'P 1'
#
loop_
_entity.id
_entity.type
_entity.pdbx_description
1 polymer ?
#
loop_
_entity_poly.entity_id
_entity_poly.type
_entity_poly.pdbx_seq_one_letter_code
_entity_poly.pdbx_strand_id
1 'polypeptide(L)'
;MQADRTIAQVLADHPDSAAAHYLDARLLAAEGKWPLAEDELQRARRLDRSLSFAPAAQVQALADEVIGHRWKNPHGVAGYGQAALAALFLGVSGYLIFGVLRGRRRPPKA
;
A
#
# COMPACT_ATOMS: atom_id res chain seq x y z
N MET A 1 -25.65 -25.86 -1.61
CA MET A 1 -24.87 -24.60 -1.71
C MET A 1 -25.71 -23.53 -2.40
N GLN A 2 -26.74 -23.01 -1.72
CA GLN A 2 -27.61 -21.94 -2.24
C GLN A 2 -27.39 -20.61 -1.50
N ALA A 3 -26.90 -20.67 -0.25
CA ALA A 3 -26.64 -19.48 0.57
C ALA A 3 -25.57 -18.54 -0.02
N ASP A 4 -24.51 -19.12 -0.63
CA ASP A 4 -23.38 -18.34 -1.13
C ASP A 4 -23.75 -17.40 -2.29
N ARG A 5 -24.69 -17.81 -3.15
CA ARG A 5 -25.12 -17.00 -4.30
C ARG A 5 -26.00 -15.83 -3.89
N THR A 6 -26.89 -16.04 -2.92
CA THR A 6 -27.78 -14.97 -2.42
C THR A 6 -26.98 -13.91 -1.68
N ILE A 7 -25.99 -14.32 -0.87
CA ILE A 7 -25.09 -13.37 -0.21
C ILE A 7 -24.32 -12.57 -1.25
N ALA A 8 -23.70 -13.20 -2.24
CA ALA A 8 -22.96 -12.48 -3.29
C ALA A 8 -23.77 -11.38 -4.00
N GLN A 9 -25.08 -11.58 -4.20
CA GLN A 9 -25.97 -10.57 -4.78
C GLN A 9 -26.23 -9.40 -3.82
N VAL A 10 -26.55 -9.68 -2.55
CA VAL A 10 -26.75 -8.63 -1.52
C VAL A 10 -25.46 -7.82 -1.30
N LEU A 11 -24.30 -8.46 -1.42
CA LEU A 11 -23.00 -7.77 -1.30
C LEU A 11 -22.68 -6.88 -2.50
N ALA A 12 -23.12 -7.26 -3.70
CA ALA A 12 -22.97 -6.44 -4.90
C ALA A 12 -23.83 -5.16 -4.85
N ASP A 13 -25.01 -5.25 -4.23
CA ASP A 13 -25.93 -4.13 -4.05
C ASP A 13 -25.50 -3.18 -2.91
N HIS A 14 -24.62 -3.63 -2.01
CA HIS A 14 -24.09 -2.85 -0.89
C HIS A 14 -22.55 -2.75 -0.93
N PRO A 15 -21.99 -1.86 -1.76
CA PRO A 15 -20.55 -1.75 -1.99
C PRO A 15 -19.76 -1.28 -0.75
N ASP A 16 -20.41 -0.64 0.23
CA ASP A 16 -19.79 -0.17 1.49
C ASP A 16 -20.08 -1.14 2.66
N SER A 17 -20.35 -2.41 2.36
CA SER A 17 -20.61 -3.43 3.37
C SER A 17 -19.31 -4.08 3.88
N ALA A 18 -19.33 -4.58 5.11
CA ALA A 18 -18.19 -5.30 5.70
C ALA A 18 -17.68 -6.43 4.80
N ALA A 19 -18.59 -7.11 4.10
CA ALA A 19 -18.22 -8.21 3.22
C ALA A 19 -17.66 -7.74 1.87
N ALA A 20 -18.07 -6.59 1.35
CA ALA A 20 -17.42 -5.97 0.19
C ALA A 20 -15.96 -5.64 0.50
N HIS A 21 -15.70 -4.96 1.62
CA HIS A 21 -14.34 -4.69 2.10
C HIS A 21 -13.53 -5.98 2.35
N TYR A 22 -14.16 -7.06 2.83
CA TYR A 22 -13.49 -8.36 2.98
C TYR A 22 -13.11 -8.99 1.63
N LEU A 23 -14.00 -8.94 0.63
CA LEU A 23 -13.70 -9.45 -0.70
C LEU A 23 -12.60 -8.64 -1.39
N ASP A 24 -12.61 -7.32 -1.23
CA ASP A 24 -11.55 -6.45 -1.75
C ASP A 24 -10.20 -6.76 -1.08
N ALA A 25 -10.18 -6.95 0.24
CA ALA A 25 -9.00 -7.40 0.96
C ALA A 25 -8.44 -8.72 0.41
N ARG A 26 -9.30 -9.69 0.06
CA ARG A 26 -8.89 -10.95 -0.56
C ARG A 26 -8.31 -10.74 -1.96
N LEU A 27 -8.92 -9.89 -2.76
CA LEU A 27 -8.42 -9.58 -4.11
C LEU A 27 -7.05 -8.92 -4.03
N LEU A 28 -6.91 -7.91 -3.16
CA LEU A 28 -5.65 -7.20 -2.92
C LEU A 28 -4.55 -8.14 -2.39
N ALA A 29 -4.90 -9.08 -1.51
CA ALA A 29 -3.99 -10.12 -1.04
C ALA A 29 -3.52 -11.03 -2.19
N ALA A 30 -4.45 -11.47 -3.06
CA ALA A 30 -4.11 -12.27 -4.23
C ALA A 30 -3.20 -11.50 -5.23
N GLU A 31 -3.33 -10.18 -5.30
CA GLU A 31 -2.46 -9.31 -6.10
C GLU A 31 -1.12 -8.98 -5.41
N GLY A 32 -0.89 -9.47 -4.19
CA GLY A 32 0.31 -9.18 -3.40
C GLY A 32 0.36 -7.75 -2.84
N LYS A 33 -0.76 -7.02 -2.87
CA LYS A 33 -0.90 -5.65 -2.34
C LYS A 33 -1.19 -5.67 -0.84
N TRP A 34 -0.28 -6.27 -0.08
CA TRP A 34 -0.47 -6.55 1.36
C TRP A 34 -0.87 -5.35 2.22
N PRO A 35 -0.28 -4.14 2.07
CA PRO A 35 -0.68 -2.99 2.88
C PRO A 35 -2.13 -2.55 2.62
N LEU A 36 -2.59 -2.65 1.37
CA LEU A 36 -3.96 -2.31 1.00
C LEU A 36 -4.93 -3.40 1.48
N ALA A 37 -4.55 -4.67 1.34
CA ALA A 37 -5.32 -5.79 1.87
C ALA A 37 -5.52 -5.69 3.39
N GLU A 38 -4.51 -5.23 4.13
CA GLU A 38 -4.62 -4.99 5.58
C GLU A 38 -5.64 -3.88 5.90
N ASP A 39 -5.59 -2.74 5.20
CA ASP A 39 -6.52 -1.63 5.45
C ASP A 39 -7.97 -2.05 5.18
N GLU A 40 -8.22 -2.73 4.06
CA GLU A 40 -9.55 -3.21 3.70
C GLU A 40 -10.07 -4.28 4.67
N LEU A 41 -9.21 -5.20 5.12
CA LEU A 41 -9.58 -6.17 6.15
C LEU A 41 -9.92 -5.49 7.49
N GLN A 42 -9.21 -4.41 7.83
CA GLN A 42 -9.56 -3.63 9.02
C GLN A 42 -10.87 -2.85 8.86
N ARG A 43 -11.15 -2.29 7.67
CA ARG A 43 -12.45 -1.66 7.37
C ARG A 43 -13.59 -2.65 7.54
N ALA A 44 -13.46 -3.84 6.97
CA ALA A 44 -14.42 -4.93 7.15
C ALA A 44 -14.69 -5.20 8.64
N ARG A 45 -13.65 -5.33 9.46
CA ARG A 45 -13.77 -5.57 10.91
C ARG A 45 -14.37 -4.40 11.70
N ARG A 46 -14.20 -3.16 11.22
CA ARG A 46 -14.82 -1.97 11.84
C ARG A 46 -16.32 -1.94 11.61
N LEU A 47 -16.75 -2.35 10.41
CA LEU A 47 -18.15 -2.41 10.02
C LEU A 47 -18.88 -3.60 10.65
N ASP A 48 -18.25 -4.79 10.62
CA ASP A 48 -18.71 -5.98 11.32
C ASP A 48 -17.55 -6.66 12.02
N ARG A 49 -17.52 -6.54 13.36
CA ARG A 49 -16.47 -7.15 14.19
C ARG A 49 -16.50 -8.68 14.14
N SER A 50 -17.67 -9.28 13.88
CA SER A 50 -17.84 -10.73 13.84
C SER A 50 -17.38 -11.35 12.52
N LEU A 51 -17.44 -10.58 11.42
CA LEU A 51 -17.25 -11.07 10.05
C LEU A 51 -18.05 -12.37 9.77
N SER A 52 -19.23 -12.50 10.38
CA SER A 52 -20.01 -13.75 10.43
C SER A 52 -20.55 -14.19 9.07
N PHE A 53 -20.51 -13.31 8.07
CA PHE A 53 -20.84 -13.62 6.68
C PHE A 53 -19.82 -14.54 5.99
N ALA A 54 -18.61 -14.66 6.53
CA ALA A 54 -17.56 -15.54 6.01
C ALA A 54 -17.21 -16.63 7.03
N PRO A 55 -16.84 -17.84 6.60
CA PRO A 55 -16.39 -18.87 7.52
C PRO A 55 -15.16 -18.41 8.31
N ALA A 56 -15.19 -18.57 9.64
CA ALA A 56 -14.13 -18.10 10.53
C ALA A 56 -12.73 -18.61 10.12
N ALA A 57 -12.64 -19.85 9.62
CA ALA A 57 -11.39 -20.41 9.10
C ALA A 57 -10.82 -19.63 7.90
N GLN A 58 -11.68 -19.15 6.98
CA GLN A 58 -11.24 -18.35 5.83
C GLN A 58 -10.84 -16.94 6.24
N VAL A 59 -11.57 -16.35 7.20
CA VAL A 59 -11.23 -15.04 7.76
C VAL A 59 -9.87 -15.08 8.47
N GLN A 60 -9.63 -16.13 9.26
CA GLN A 60 -8.37 -16.32 9.96
C GLN A 60 -7.21 -16.56 8.98
N ALA A 61 -7.40 -17.43 7.98
CA ALA A 61 -6.37 -17.70 6.98
C ALA A 61 -5.94 -16.44 6.23
N LEU A 62 -6.89 -15.60 5.79
CA LEU A 62 -6.57 -14.32 5.15
C LEU A 62 -5.81 -13.38 6.11
N ALA A 63 -6.24 -13.30 7.36
CA ALA A 63 -5.58 -12.47 8.35
C ALA A 63 -4.12 -12.89 8.58
N ASP A 64 -3.89 -14.19 8.71
CA ASP A 64 -2.55 -14.75 8.89
C ASP A 64 -1.67 -14.50 7.66
N GLU A 65 -2.23 -14.61 6.45
CA GLU A 65 -1.52 -14.33 5.21
C GLU A 65 -1.12 -12.86 5.10
N VAL A 66 -2.06 -11.94 5.35
CA VAL A 66 -1.81 -10.49 5.31
C VAL A 66 -0.76 -10.08 6.35
N ILE A 67 -0.89 -10.57 7.59
CA ILE A 67 0.07 -10.29 8.66
C ILE A 67 1.43 -10.92 8.36
N GLY A 68 1.48 -12.14 7.83
CA GLY A 68 2.72 -12.83 7.50
C GLY A 68 3.52 -12.10 6.42
N HIS A 69 2.86 -11.53 5.42
CA HIS A 69 3.51 -10.81 4.32
C HIS A 69 3.91 -9.37 4.67
N ARG A 70 3.31 -8.77 5.71
CA ARG A 70 3.74 -7.47 6.26
C ARG A 70 5.23 -7.44 6.63
N TRP A 71 5.78 -8.57 7.11
CA TRP A 71 7.17 -8.66 7.56
C TRP A 71 8.15 -9.01 6.44
N LYS A 72 7.65 -9.64 5.36
CA LYS A 72 8.45 -10.07 4.22
C LYS A 72 8.74 -8.92 3.23
N ASN A 73 7.94 -7.85 3.29
CA ASN A 73 8.10 -6.66 2.47
C ASN A 73 8.51 -5.44 3.34
N PRO A 74 9.80 -5.29 3.72
CA PRO A 74 10.28 -4.06 4.36
C PRO A 74 10.20 -2.82 3.46
N HIS A 75 9.87 -3.01 2.18
CA HIS A 75 9.62 -1.95 1.20
C HIS A 75 8.12 -1.72 1.02
N GLY A 76 7.40 -1.49 2.11
CA GLY A 76 6.13 -0.78 2.03
C GLY A 76 6.39 0.55 1.34
N VAL A 77 5.81 0.73 0.16
CA VAL A 77 5.95 1.90 -0.71
C VAL A 77 5.34 3.16 -0.07
N ALA A 78 5.96 3.64 0.99
CA ALA A 78 5.72 4.93 1.63
C ALA A 78 7.05 5.70 1.57
N GLY A 79 7.33 6.34 0.42
CA GLY A 79 8.40 7.34 0.37
C GLY A 79 9.15 7.50 -0.94
N TYR A 80 9.15 6.54 -1.86
CA TYR A 80 9.97 6.68 -3.08
C TYR A 80 9.44 7.70 -4.09
N GLY A 81 8.13 7.99 -4.09
CA GLY A 81 7.56 9.04 -4.94
C GLY A 81 7.98 10.46 -4.55
N GLN A 82 8.37 10.69 -3.30
CA GLN A 82 8.79 12.01 -2.78
C GLN A 82 10.29 12.09 -2.50
N ALA A 83 10.92 11.01 -2.03
CA ALA A 83 12.35 10.98 -1.73
C ALA A 83 13.23 10.90 -3.00
N ALA A 84 12.76 10.29 -4.08
CA ALA A 84 13.51 10.22 -5.34
C ALA A 84 13.69 11.61 -5.98
N LEU A 85 12.70 12.50 -5.83
CA LEU A 85 12.82 13.89 -6.28
C LEU A 85 13.75 14.71 -5.37
N ALA A 86 13.75 14.47 -4.06
CA ALA A 86 14.63 15.18 -3.11
C ALA A 86 16.12 14.87 -3.35
N ALA A 87 16.47 13.63 -3.69
CA ALA A 87 17.84 13.24 -4.01
C ALA A 87 18.36 13.92 -5.30
N LEU A 88 17.48 14.15 -6.28
CA LEU A 88 17.83 14.83 -7.53
C LEU A 88 18.10 16.33 -7.32
N PHE A 89 17.34 17.00 -6.43
CA PHE A 89 17.53 18.41 -6.10
C PHE A 89 18.85 18.68 -5.35
N LEU A 90 19.27 17.81 -4.42
CA LEU A 90 20.55 17.96 -3.70
C LEU A 90 21.77 17.75 -4.61
N GLY A 91 21.69 16.79 -5.55
CA GLY A 91 22.77 16.56 -6.52
C GLY A 91 23.02 17.74 -7.46
N VAL A 92 21.94 18.33 -8.01
CA VAL A 92 22.04 19.47 -8.94
C VAL A 92 22.45 20.76 -8.22
N SER A 93 21.92 21.02 -7.02
CA SER A 93 22.29 22.16 -6.18
C SER A 93 23.78 22.16 -5.82
N GLY A 94 24.32 21.00 -5.39
CA GLY A 94 25.73 20.85 -5.06
C GLY A 94 26.66 21.07 -6.26
N TYR A 95 26.26 20.59 -7.44
CA TYR A 95 27.04 20.76 -8.67
C TYR A 95 27.12 22.24 -9.13
N LEU A 96 26.02 23.00 -9.01
CA LEU A 96 25.99 24.42 -9.39
C LEU A 96 26.84 25.30 -8.46
N ILE A 97 26.80 25.06 -7.14
CA ILE A 97 27.60 25.82 -6.17
C ILE A 97 29.09 25.54 -6.35
N PHE A 98 29.48 24.29 -6.57
CA PHE A 98 30.88 23.90 -6.77
C PHE A 98 31.43 24.38 -8.14
N GLY A 99 30.60 24.37 -9.19
CA GLY A 99 30.97 24.86 -10.52
C GLY A 99 31.31 26.35 -10.55
N VAL A 100 30.55 27.19 -9.83
CA VAL A 100 30.75 28.65 -9.81
C VAL A 100 32.00 29.06 -9.02
N LEU A 101 32.37 28.33 -7.96
CA LEU A 101 33.59 28.60 -7.18
C LEU A 101 34.88 28.28 -7.94
N ARG A 102 34.85 27.29 -8.84
CA ARG A 102 36.01 26.91 -9.65
C ARG A 102 36.30 27.89 -10.80
N GLY A 103 35.30 28.66 -11.24
CA GLY A 103 35.43 29.62 -12.34
C GLY A 103 36.20 30.90 -12.00
N ARG A 104 36.40 31.24 -10.72
CA ARG A 104 37.05 32.50 -10.29
C ARG A 104 38.57 32.45 -10.16
N ARG A 105 39.22 31.30 -10.40
CA ARG A 105 40.70 31.19 -10.40
C ARG A 105 41.24 31.10 -11.82
N ARG A 106 41.06 32.17 -12.61
CA ARG A 106 41.92 32.45 -13.76
C ARG A 106 42.84 33.61 -13.38
N PRO A 107 44.15 33.37 -13.13
CA PRO A 107 45.10 34.46 -12.95
C PRO A 107 45.26 35.26 -14.27
N PRO A 108 45.61 36.56 -14.17
CA PRO A 108 45.63 37.49 -15.31
C PRO A 108 46.75 37.14 -16.30
N LYS A 109 46.50 37.37 -17.60
CA LYS A 109 47.55 37.37 -18.62
C LYS A 109 48.19 38.76 -18.71
N ALA A 110 49.51 38.77 -18.50
CA ALA A 110 50.55 39.73 -18.89
C ALA A 110 50.31 41.21 -18.58
#